data_AF-A0A3N9UPR2-F1
#
_entry.id   AF-A0A3N9UPR2-F1
#
_cell.length_a   1.000
_cell.length_b   1.000
_cell.length_c   1.000
_cell.angle_alpha   90.00
_cell.angle_beta   90.00
_cell.angle_gamma   90.00
#
_symmetry.space_group_name_H-M   'P 1'
#
loop_
_entity.id
_entity.type
_entity.pdbx_description
1 polymer ?
#
loop_
_entity_poly.entity_id
_entity_poly.type
_entity_poly.pdbx_seq_one_letter_code
_entity_poly.pdbx_strand_id
1 'polypeptide(L)'
;MTKITVEQAPGPTPYFYVWMAVVCLLVAFGGFAPTYWLQLPAGTFVGPPLLHLHGALFSAWAVFLVWQATLAARGQLRSHRAWGLLGISLATAIVIIGITTAIGTLQHGLAAGYGDRSRSFFVLPISAISMFAGFFIAAIANVRRPEAHKRLMLLATISLLGAAMARVFFVLMTGGGPGLRPGLGPPPPMFIALVPSLLLELFIVAGIVY
;
A
#
# COMPACT_ATOMS: atom_id res chain seq x y z
N MET A 1 8.57 -47.29 -17.53
CA MET A 1 8.20 -45.86 -17.61
C MET A 1 7.71 -45.41 -16.25
N THR A 2 8.58 -44.80 -15.45
CA THR A 2 8.26 -44.30 -14.11
C THR A 2 7.58 -42.94 -14.23
N LYS A 3 6.31 -42.82 -13.83
CA LYS A 3 5.63 -41.53 -13.71
C LYS A 3 6.27 -40.77 -12.55
N ILE A 4 7.04 -39.74 -12.85
CA ILE A 4 7.46 -38.74 -11.85
C ILE A 4 6.21 -37.94 -11.50
N THR A 5 5.56 -38.29 -10.38
CA THR A 5 4.57 -37.42 -9.75
C THR A 5 5.34 -36.26 -9.13
N VAL A 6 5.29 -35.09 -9.76
CA VAL A 6 5.68 -33.85 -9.11
C VAL A 6 4.72 -33.67 -7.94
N GLU A 7 5.19 -33.96 -6.74
CA GLU A 7 4.47 -33.68 -5.50
C GLU A 7 4.26 -32.15 -5.46
N GLN A 8 3.01 -31.72 -5.68
CA GLN A 8 2.67 -30.31 -5.57
C GLN A 8 2.96 -29.89 -4.14
N ALA A 9 3.83 -28.89 -3.97
CA ALA A 9 4.10 -28.32 -2.65
C ALA A 9 2.77 -28.00 -1.95
N PRO A 10 2.63 -28.31 -0.65
CA PRO A 10 1.40 -28.02 0.07
C PRO A 10 1.05 -26.54 -0.09
N GLY A 11 -0.18 -26.27 -0.54
CA GLY A 11 -0.66 -24.91 -0.73
C GLY A 11 -0.55 -24.10 0.57
N PRO A 12 -0.38 -22.76 0.48
CA PRO A 12 -0.23 -21.91 1.66
C PRO A 12 -1.40 -22.10 2.62
N THR A 13 -1.10 -22.17 3.92
CA THR A 13 -2.13 -22.33 4.94
C THR A 13 -3.14 -21.17 4.89
N PRO A 14 -4.41 -21.36 5.27
CA PRO A 14 -5.42 -20.30 5.27
C PRO A 14 -4.98 -19.03 6.01
N TYR A 15 -4.09 -19.17 7.00
CA TYR A 15 -3.56 -18.08 7.81
C TYR A 15 -2.39 -17.34 7.16
N PHE A 16 -1.76 -17.86 6.11
CA PHE A 16 -0.67 -17.16 5.41
C PHE A 16 -1.08 -15.76 4.94
N TYR A 17 -2.25 -15.65 4.30
CA TYR A 17 -2.76 -14.35 3.82
C TYR A 17 -3.18 -13.43 4.96
N VAL A 18 -3.57 -13.98 6.12
CA VAL A 18 -3.83 -13.18 7.33
C VAL A 18 -2.52 -12.59 7.84
N TRP A 19 -1.47 -13.41 7.99
CA TRP A 19 -0.15 -12.94 8.39
C TRP A 19 0.39 -11.89 7.43
N MET A 20 0.24 -12.11 6.12
CA MET A 20 0.69 -11.13 5.14
C MET A 20 -0.10 -9.83 5.18
N ALA A 21 -1.42 -9.88 5.40
CA ALA A 21 -2.21 -8.68 5.63
C ALA A 21 -1.76 -7.93 6.90
N VAL A 22 -1.41 -8.64 7.97
CA VAL A 22 -0.86 -8.05 9.20
C VAL A 22 0.50 -7.40 8.94
N VAL A 23 1.38 -8.04 8.18
CA VAL A 23 2.67 -7.43 7.77
C VAL A 23 2.42 -6.14 6.97
N CYS A 24 1.50 -6.14 6.00
CA CYS A 24 1.12 -4.94 5.27
C CYS A 24 0.61 -3.83 6.19
N LEU A 25 -0.23 -4.18 7.18
CA LEU A 25 -0.72 -3.25 8.20
C LEU A 25 0.42 -2.65 9.03
N LEU A 26 1.35 -3.49 9.51
CA LEU A 26 2.49 -3.05 10.30
C LEU A 26 3.43 -2.14 9.50
N VAL A 27 3.68 -2.45 8.24
CA VAL A 27 4.47 -1.59 7.34
C VAL A 27 3.76 -0.25 7.13
N ALA A 28 2.46 -0.27 6.85
CA ALA A 28 1.66 0.94 6.63
C ALA A 28 1.65 1.85 7.87
N PHE A 29 1.29 1.32 9.03
CA PHE A 29 1.23 2.12 10.26
C PHE A 29 2.62 2.48 10.77
N GLY A 30 3.59 1.56 10.73
CA GLY A 30 4.96 1.80 11.18
C GLY A 30 5.67 2.88 10.36
N GLY A 31 5.56 2.83 9.02
CA GLY A 31 6.14 3.86 8.15
C GLY A 31 5.50 5.24 8.33
N PHE A 32 4.20 5.31 8.60
CA PHE A 32 3.49 6.57 8.82
C PHE A 32 3.49 7.05 10.28
N ALA A 33 3.88 6.22 11.25
CA ALA A 33 3.89 6.58 12.66
C ALA A 33 4.64 7.89 12.94
N PRO A 34 5.93 8.03 12.59
CA PRO A 34 6.71 9.23 12.89
C PRO A 34 6.31 10.46 12.06
N THR A 35 5.74 10.26 10.87
CA THR A 35 5.48 11.34 9.90
C THR A 35 4.01 11.80 9.86
N TYR A 36 3.12 11.09 10.57
CA TYR A 36 1.69 11.38 10.59
C TYR A 36 1.05 11.03 11.94
N TRP A 37 1.00 9.74 12.32
CA TRP A 37 0.17 9.32 13.45
C TRP A 37 0.59 9.87 14.80
N LEU A 38 1.90 9.95 15.07
CA LEU A 38 2.41 10.54 16.31
C LEU A 38 2.30 12.08 16.31
N GLN A 39 2.23 12.69 15.13
CA GLN A 39 2.16 14.14 14.97
C GLN A 39 0.75 14.70 15.14
N LEU A 40 -0.28 13.91 14.86
CA LEU A 40 -1.68 14.30 15.04
C LEU A 40 -2.03 14.64 16.51
N PRO A 41 -1.87 13.73 17.49
CA PRO A 41 -2.18 14.04 18.88
C PRO A 41 -1.21 15.05 19.48
N ALA A 42 0.02 15.15 18.94
CA ALA A 42 0.99 16.16 19.35
C ALA A 42 0.69 17.57 18.81
N GLY A 43 -0.26 17.71 17.87
CA GLY A 43 -0.58 18.99 17.24
C GLY A 43 0.52 19.55 16.31
N THR A 44 1.46 18.71 15.87
CA THR A 44 2.63 19.15 15.08
C THR A 44 2.48 18.91 13.59
N PHE A 45 1.48 18.13 13.16
CA PHE A 45 1.24 17.90 11.74
C PHE A 45 0.58 19.14 11.11
N VAL A 46 1.25 19.74 10.13
CA VAL A 46 0.71 20.85 9.34
C VAL A 46 0.57 20.40 7.90
N GLY A 47 -0.65 20.19 7.41
CA GLY A 47 -0.90 19.79 6.03
C GLY A 47 -2.32 20.09 5.57
N PRO A 48 -2.59 20.09 4.25
CA PRO A 48 -3.93 20.33 3.74
C PRO A 48 -4.90 19.20 4.13
N PRO A 49 -6.20 19.48 4.27
CA PRO A 49 -7.24 18.48 4.60
C PRO A 49 -7.21 17.22 3.73
N LEU A 50 -6.82 17.35 2.46
CA LEU A 50 -6.67 16.23 1.54
C LEU A 50 -5.70 15.15 2.05
N LEU A 51 -4.62 15.53 2.74
CA LEU A 51 -3.67 14.56 3.29
C LEU A 51 -4.26 13.77 4.47
N HIS A 52 -5.18 14.37 5.23
CA HIS A 52 -5.89 13.65 6.29
C HIS A 52 -6.84 12.61 5.71
N LEU A 53 -7.60 12.99 4.68
CA LEU A 53 -8.50 12.08 3.97
C LEU A 53 -7.72 10.94 3.31
N HIS A 54 -6.60 11.27 2.64
CA HIS A 54 -5.70 10.28 2.07
C HIS A 54 -5.18 9.30 3.13
N GLY A 55 -4.64 9.82 4.25
CA GLY A 55 -4.13 9.00 5.35
C GLY A 55 -5.22 8.10 5.95
N ALA A 56 -6.43 8.62 6.15
CA ALA A 56 -7.55 7.87 6.70
C ALA A 56 -7.99 6.71 5.78
N LEU A 57 -8.16 6.96 4.48
CA LEU A 57 -8.63 5.94 3.52
C LEU A 57 -7.63 4.79 3.36
N PHE A 58 -6.33 5.11 3.22
CA PHE A 58 -5.30 4.09 3.02
C PHE A 58 -5.07 3.27 4.29
N SER A 59 -5.23 3.88 5.46
CA SER A 59 -5.13 3.18 6.74
C SER A 59 -6.35 2.30 7.00
N ALA A 60 -7.55 2.79 6.65
CA ALA A 60 -8.78 2.00 6.68
C ALA A 60 -8.66 0.77 5.77
N TRP A 61 -8.02 0.89 4.60
CA TRP A 61 -7.76 -0.25 3.72
C TRP A 61 -6.89 -1.32 4.35
N ALA A 62 -5.79 -0.93 4.98
CA ALA A 62 -4.89 -1.88 5.64
C ALA A 62 -5.61 -2.67 6.75
N VAL A 63 -6.42 -1.99 7.57
CA VAL A 63 -7.25 -2.63 8.61
C VAL A 63 -8.32 -3.53 7.98
N PHE A 64 -9.00 -3.04 6.95
CA PHE A 64 -10.05 -3.77 6.24
C PHE A 64 -9.51 -5.04 5.57
N LEU A 65 -8.31 -5.01 5.02
CA LEU A 65 -7.66 -6.19 4.44
C LEU A 65 -7.44 -7.28 5.48
N VAL A 66 -6.91 -6.94 6.67
CA VAL A 66 -6.72 -7.90 7.77
C VAL A 66 -8.05 -8.51 8.18
N TRP A 67 -9.10 -7.69 8.28
CA TRP A 67 -10.44 -8.17 8.61
C TRP A 67 -10.97 -9.13 7.54
N GLN A 68 -10.90 -8.76 6.25
CA GLN A 68 -11.35 -9.61 5.14
C GLN A 68 -10.58 -10.93 5.05
N ALA A 69 -9.26 -10.88 5.20
CA ALA A 69 -8.42 -12.08 5.22
C ALA A 69 -8.80 -13.00 6.39
N THR A 70 -9.08 -12.42 7.57
CA THR A 70 -9.48 -13.18 8.75
C THR A 70 -10.85 -13.83 8.58
N LEU A 71 -11.83 -13.13 7.99
CA LEU A 71 -13.14 -13.71 7.65
C LEU A 71 -12.97 -14.90 6.70
N ALA A 72 -12.14 -14.75 5.66
CA ALA A 72 -11.88 -15.82 4.70
C ALA A 72 -11.19 -17.03 5.35
N ALA A 73 -10.14 -16.81 6.15
CA ALA A 73 -9.40 -17.87 6.85
C ALA A 73 -10.27 -18.64 7.86
N ARG A 74 -11.25 -17.97 8.49
CA ARG A 74 -12.23 -18.58 9.39
C ARG A 74 -13.40 -19.25 8.68
N GLY A 75 -13.40 -19.30 7.35
CA GLY A 75 -14.50 -19.88 6.55
C GLY A 75 -15.78 -19.02 6.52
N GLN A 76 -15.75 -17.79 7.03
CA GLN A 76 -16.90 -16.87 7.08
C GLN A 76 -17.14 -16.16 5.74
N LEU A 77 -17.22 -16.94 4.66
CA LEU A 77 -17.27 -16.44 3.28
C LEU A 77 -18.53 -15.63 2.98
N ARG A 78 -19.64 -15.89 3.68
CA ARG A 78 -20.86 -15.08 3.55
C ARG A 78 -20.60 -13.64 3.99
N SER A 79 -19.97 -13.45 5.15
CA SER A 79 -19.61 -12.12 5.67
C SER A 79 -18.56 -11.44 4.80
N HIS A 80 -17.53 -12.18 4.36
CA HIS A 80 -16.52 -11.68 3.43
C HIS A 80 -17.16 -11.08 2.16
N ARG A 81 -18.11 -11.81 1.54
CA ARG A 81 -18.83 -11.34 0.35
C ARG A 81 -19.75 -10.16 0.65
N ALA A 82 -20.47 -10.19 1.77
CA ALA A 82 -21.39 -9.11 2.16
C ALA A 82 -20.67 -7.77 2.33
N TRP A 83 -19.49 -7.79 2.97
CA TRP A 83 -18.65 -6.60 3.15
C TRP A 83 -17.79 -6.28 1.91
N GLY A 84 -17.70 -7.17 0.93
CA GLY A 84 -16.89 -6.97 -0.28
C GLY A 84 -17.27 -5.70 -1.06
N LEU A 85 -18.54 -5.31 -1.05
CA LEU A 85 -18.99 -4.07 -1.69
C LEU A 85 -18.37 -2.82 -1.04
N LEU A 86 -18.27 -2.80 0.30
CA LEU A 86 -17.56 -1.73 1.03
C LEU A 86 -16.08 -1.69 0.61
N GLY A 87 -15.46 -2.85 0.39
CA GLY A 87 -14.11 -2.95 -0.15
C GLY A 87 -13.96 -2.31 -1.52
N ILE A 88 -14.93 -2.52 -2.43
CA ILE A 88 -14.93 -1.90 -3.76
C ILE A 88 -15.08 -0.38 -3.65
N SER A 89 -15.99 0.10 -2.81
CA SER A 89 -16.17 1.54 -2.55
C SER A 89 -14.89 2.17 -2.00
N LEU A 90 -14.23 1.51 -1.04
CA LEU A 90 -12.98 1.97 -0.44
C LEU A 90 -11.84 1.99 -1.46
N ALA A 91 -11.68 0.95 -2.27
CA ALA A 91 -10.69 0.90 -3.35
C ALA A 91 -10.91 2.02 -4.37
N THR A 92 -12.16 2.29 -4.73
CA THR A 92 -12.52 3.39 -5.64
C THR A 92 -12.13 4.74 -5.07
N ALA A 93 -12.44 4.99 -3.80
CA ALA A 93 -12.06 6.21 -3.10
C ALA A 93 -10.53 6.37 -3.03
N ILE A 94 -9.80 5.27 -2.78
CA ILE A 94 -8.33 5.24 -2.76
C ILE A 94 -7.74 5.64 -4.11
N VAL A 95 -8.29 5.16 -5.22
CA VAL A 95 -7.82 5.54 -6.56
C VAL A 95 -8.03 7.03 -6.80
N ILE A 96 -9.23 7.55 -6.54
CA ILE A 96 -9.57 8.97 -6.76
C ILE A 96 -8.71 9.89 -5.87
N ILE A 97 -8.65 9.59 -4.57
CA ILE A 97 -7.91 10.41 -3.61
C ILE A 97 -6.40 10.26 -3.81
N GLY A 98 -5.92 9.07 -4.16
CA GLY A 98 -4.52 8.81 -4.51
C GLY A 98 -4.06 9.66 -5.69
N ILE A 99 -4.81 9.65 -6.79
CA ILE A 99 -4.51 10.48 -7.98
C ILE A 99 -4.56 11.97 -7.63
N THR A 100 -5.63 12.42 -6.95
CA THR A 100 -5.77 13.83 -6.56
C THR A 100 -4.62 14.28 -5.67
N THR A 101 -4.19 13.44 -4.72
CA THR A 101 -3.05 13.73 -3.83
C THR A 101 -1.72 13.78 -4.59
N ALA A 102 -1.52 12.88 -5.56
CA ALA A 102 -0.33 12.88 -6.42
C ALA A 102 -0.25 14.16 -7.26
N ILE A 103 -1.36 14.58 -7.87
CA ILE A 103 -1.45 15.82 -8.65
C ILE A 103 -1.20 17.03 -7.76
N GLY A 104 -1.82 17.10 -6.57
CA GLY A 104 -1.60 18.19 -5.62
C GLY A 104 -0.15 18.29 -5.16
N THR A 105 0.51 17.15 -4.96
CA THR A 105 1.94 17.09 -4.62
C THR A 105 2.82 17.62 -5.77
N LEU A 106 2.52 17.23 -7.01
CA LEU A 106 3.21 17.75 -8.20
C LEU A 106 3.03 19.26 -8.33
N GLN A 107 1.80 19.75 -8.24
CA GLN A 107 1.49 21.18 -8.34
C GLN A 107 2.21 22.00 -7.27
N HIS A 108 2.19 21.52 -6.02
CA HIS A 108 2.91 22.16 -4.92
C HIS A 108 4.42 22.22 -5.19
N GLY A 109 5.01 21.11 -5.64
CA GLY A 109 6.45 21.06 -5.94
C GLY A 109 6.85 21.91 -7.16
N LEU A 110 5.98 22.06 -8.16
CA LEU A 110 6.21 22.97 -9.29
C LEU A 110 6.14 24.43 -8.84
N ALA A 111 5.16 24.79 -8.01
CA ALA A 111 5.04 26.13 -7.44
C ALA A 111 6.23 26.50 -6.54
N ALA A 112 6.82 25.52 -5.86
CA ALA A 112 8.04 25.68 -5.06
C ALA A 112 9.34 25.74 -5.89
N GLY A 113 9.26 25.67 -7.23
CA GLY A 113 10.43 25.78 -8.11
C GLY A 113 11.25 24.50 -8.27
N TYR A 114 10.76 23.34 -7.83
CA TYR A 114 11.52 22.07 -7.91
C TYR A 114 11.53 21.43 -9.31
N GLY A 115 10.74 21.94 -10.26
CA GLY A 115 10.81 21.60 -11.69
C GLY A 115 10.79 20.09 -11.97
N ASP A 116 11.84 19.59 -12.62
CA ASP A 116 11.94 18.20 -13.09
C ASP A 116 12.01 17.17 -11.95
N ARG A 117 12.46 17.56 -10.75
CA ARG A 117 12.40 16.68 -9.58
C ARG A 117 10.96 16.35 -9.20
N SER A 118 10.05 17.31 -9.28
CA SER A 118 8.62 17.07 -9.02
C SER A 118 7.98 16.21 -10.10
N ARG A 119 8.32 16.45 -11.37
CA ARG A 119 7.81 15.65 -12.50
C ARG A 119 8.27 14.20 -12.44
N SER A 120 9.54 13.95 -12.12
CA SER A 120 10.07 12.60 -11.96
C SER A 120 9.47 11.90 -10.75
N PHE A 121 9.38 12.58 -9.59
CA PHE A 121 8.78 12.01 -8.39
C PHE A 121 7.30 11.65 -8.58
N PHE A 122 6.55 12.41 -9.37
CA PHE A 122 5.12 12.14 -9.68
C PHE A 122 4.87 10.76 -10.32
N VAL A 123 5.87 10.20 -11.00
CA VAL A 123 5.78 8.85 -11.59
C VAL A 123 5.52 7.80 -10.51
N LEU A 124 6.18 7.89 -9.35
CA LEU A 124 6.06 6.90 -8.28
C LEU A 124 4.63 6.73 -7.74
N PRO A 125 3.94 7.79 -7.25
CA PRO A 125 2.58 7.62 -6.74
C PRO A 125 1.58 7.24 -7.84
N ILE A 126 1.73 7.75 -9.07
CA ILE A 126 0.83 7.37 -10.15
C ILE A 126 0.99 5.89 -10.51
N SER A 127 2.22 5.40 -10.68
CA SER A 127 2.48 3.99 -10.94
C SER A 127 1.94 3.10 -9.83
N ALA A 128 2.12 3.47 -8.55
CA ALA A 128 1.60 2.71 -7.41
C ALA A 128 0.06 2.59 -7.43
N ILE A 129 -0.64 3.69 -7.71
CA ILE A 129 -2.11 3.70 -7.81
C ILE A 129 -2.61 2.94 -9.04
N SER A 130 -1.92 3.06 -10.19
CA SER A 130 -2.24 2.30 -11.39
C SER A 130 -2.08 0.79 -11.18
N MET A 131 -1.00 0.37 -10.52
CA MET A 131 -0.78 -1.04 -10.17
C MET A 131 -1.84 -1.55 -9.18
N PHE A 132 -2.16 -0.76 -8.15
CA PHE A 132 -3.22 -1.10 -7.21
C PHE A 132 -4.54 -1.30 -7.93
N ALA A 133 -4.95 -0.35 -8.77
CA ALA A 133 -6.19 -0.43 -9.53
C ALA A 133 -6.20 -1.66 -10.45
N GLY A 134 -5.13 -1.89 -11.19
CA GLY A 134 -5.00 -3.04 -12.10
C GLY A 134 -5.10 -4.38 -11.38
N PHE A 135 -4.32 -4.58 -10.31
CA PHE A 135 -4.37 -5.81 -9.53
C PHE A 135 -5.69 -5.98 -8.78
N PHE A 136 -6.27 -4.91 -8.25
CA PHE A 136 -7.56 -4.96 -7.58
C PHE A 136 -8.67 -5.35 -8.56
N ILE A 137 -8.74 -4.72 -9.74
CA ILE A 137 -9.70 -5.09 -10.79
C ILE A 137 -9.51 -6.56 -11.19
N ALA A 138 -8.27 -7.00 -11.39
CA ALA A 138 -7.97 -8.39 -11.71
C ALA A 138 -8.39 -9.35 -10.58
N ALA A 139 -8.21 -8.96 -9.31
CA ALA A 139 -8.64 -9.74 -8.15
C ALA A 139 -10.17 -9.89 -8.13
N ILE A 140 -10.91 -8.81 -8.40
CA ILE A 140 -12.38 -8.83 -8.46
C ILE A 140 -12.88 -9.67 -9.66
N ALA A 141 -12.24 -9.55 -10.83
CA ALA A 141 -12.56 -10.37 -12.00
C ALA A 141 -12.34 -11.87 -11.75
N ASN A 142 -11.45 -12.23 -10.81
CA ASN A 142 -11.11 -13.61 -10.46
C ASN A 142 -11.71 -14.09 -9.14
N VAL A 143 -12.79 -13.48 -8.62
CA VAL A 143 -13.45 -13.91 -7.36
C VAL A 143 -13.90 -15.38 -7.35
N ARG A 144 -14.14 -15.97 -8.52
CA ARG A 144 -14.48 -17.40 -8.67
C ARG A 144 -13.27 -18.34 -8.63
N ARG A 145 -12.05 -17.80 -8.62
CA ARG A 145 -10.78 -18.53 -8.53
C ARG A 145 -10.05 -18.08 -7.26
N PRO A 146 -10.34 -18.68 -6.08
CA PRO A 146 -9.87 -18.20 -4.78
C PRO A 146 -8.35 -17.98 -4.71
N GLU A 147 -7.56 -18.87 -5.32
CA GLU A 147 -6.11 -18.76 -5.39
C GLU A 147 -5.65 -17.48 -6.11
N ALA A 148 -6.23 -17.18 -7.27
CA ALA A 148 -5.90 -15.97 -8.01
C ALA A 148 -6.40 -14.71 -7.28
N HIS A 149 -7.62 -14.75 -6.73
CA HIS A 149 -8.22 -13.63 -6.01
C HIS A 149 -7.34 -13.16 -4.83
N LYS A 150 -6.95 -14.08 -3.94
CA LYS A 150 -6.17 -13.74 -2.73
C LYS A 150 -4.77 -13.25 -3.06
N ARG A 151 -4.10 -13.85 -4.06
CA ARG A 151 -2.77 -13.43 -4.54
C ARG A 151 -2.82 -12.02 -5.13
N LEU A 152 -3.78 -11.75 -6.01
CA LEU A 152 -3.95 -10.43 -6.64
C LEU A 152 -4.33 -9.35 -5.61
N MET A 153 -5.13 -9.68 -4.60
CA MET A 153 -5.47 -8.74 -3.52
C MET A 153 -4.25 -8.35 -2.67
N LEU A 154 -3.37 -9.33 -2.41
CA LEU A 154 -2.11 -9.08 -1.72
C LEU A 154 -1.18 -8.20 -2.57
N LEU A 155 -1.01 -8.52 -3.86
CA LEU A 155 -0.20 -7.72 -4.80
C LEU A 155 -0.71 -6.28 -4.93
N ALA A 156 -2.03 -6.09 -5.02
CA ALA A 156 -2.64 -4.76 -5.00
C ALA A 156 -2.24 -3.97 -3.76
N THR A 157 -2.33 -4.58 -2.57
CA THR A 157 -1.97 -3.89 -1.33
C THR A 157 -0.47 -3.59 -1.26
N ILE A 158 0.39 -4.54 -1.65
CA ILE A 158 1.84 -4.34 -1.61
C ILE A 158 2.26 -3.17 -2.51
N SER A 159 1.60 -2.96 -3.66
CA SER A 159 1.92 -1.84 -4.54
C SER A 159 1.69 -0.46 -3.89
N LEU A 160 0.88 -0.37 -2.83
CA LEU A 160 0.66 0.86 -2.07
C LEU A 160 1.71 1.08 -0.96
N LEU A 161 2.43 0.04 -0.53
CA LEU A 161 3.34 0.12 0.62
C LEU A 161 4.63 0.89 0.34
N GLY A 162 4.95 1.20 -0.92
CA GLY A 162 6.14 1.96 -1.29
C GLY A 162 6.26 3.28 -0.53
N ALA A 163 5.16 4.01 -0.38
CA ALA A 163 5.12 5.27 0.35
C ALA A 163 5.37 5.11 1.87
N ALA A 164 4.94 3.99 2.45
CA ALA A 164 5.18 3.68 3.85
C ALA A 164 6.65 3.30 4.07
N MET A 165 7.20 2.44 3.21
CA MET A 165 8.60 2.03 3.29
C MET A 165 9.54 3.23 3.07
N ALA A 166 9.26 4.09 2.11
CA ALA A 166 10.06 5.31 1.87
C ALA A 166 10.13 6.23 3.10
N ARG A 167 9.10 6.25 3.96
CA ARG A 167 9.11 7.04 5.20
C ARG A 167 10.01 6.45 6.27
N VAL A 168 10.16 5.13 6.34
CA VAL A 168 11.14 4.49 7.23
C VAL A 168 12.54 4.99 6.90
N PHE A 169 12.91 4.95 5.62
CA PHE A 169 14.21 5.45 5.16
C PHE A 169 14.37 6.95 5.33
N PHE A 170 13.32 7.74 5.08
CA PHE A 170 13.32 9.18 5.35
C PHE A 170 13.73 9.46 6.80
N VAL A 171 13.05 8.85 7.78
CA VAL A 171 13.36 9.05 9.20
C VAL A 171 14.76 8.56 9.57
N LEU A 172 15.22 7.45 9.00
CA LEU A 172 16.58 6.96 9.22
C LEU A 172 17.65 7.93 8.68
N MET A 173 17.38 8.61 7.56
CA MET A 173 18.33 9.55 6.95
C MET A 173 18.28 10.95 7.56
N THR A 174 17.10 11.46 7.91
CA THR A 174 16.92 12.85 8.35
C THR A 174 16.84 13.02 9.87
N GLY A 175 16.77 11.92 10.61
CA GLY A 175 16.23 11.94 11.97
C GLY A 175 14.71 12.13 11.95
N GLY A 176 14.05 11.81 13.06
CA GLY A 176 12.65 12.18 13.29
C GLY A 176 12.54 13.55 13.97
N GLY A 177 11.35 14.13 14.00
CA GLY A 177 11.12 15.36 14.75
C GLY A 177 9.69 15.91 14.64
N PRO A 178 9.30 16.83 15.53
CA PRO A 178 8.01 17.52 15.46
C PRO A 178 7.77 18.15 14.08
N GLY A 179 6.65 17.79 13.44
CA GLY A 179 6.26 18.32 12.13
C GLY A 179 7.07 17.80 10.93
N LEU A 180 8.17 17.06 11.16
CA LEU A 180 9.04 16.61 10.08
C LEU A 180 8.35 15.51 9.25
N ARG A 181 8.27 15.71 7.94
CA ARG A 181 7.62 14.78 7.02
C ARG A 181 8.11 14.97 5.58
N PRO A 182 7.98 13.95 4.72
CA PRO A 182 8.20 14.11 3.29
C PRO A 182 7.32 15.24 2.70
N GLY A 183 7.88 15.97 1.74
CA GLY A 183 7.18 17.06 1.04
C GLY A 183 7.39 18.47 1.60
N LEU A 184 8.13 18.64 2.71
CA LEU A 184 8.55 19.97 3.19
C LEU A 184 9.73 20.56 2.41
N GLY A 185 10.51 19.71 1.75
CA GLY A 185 11.66 20.09 0.94
C GLY A 185 11.57 19.55 -0.49
N PRO A 186 12.65 19.66 -1.28
CA PRO A 186 12.67 19.12 -2.63
C PRO A 186 12.41 17.61 -2.61
N PRO A 187 11.67 17.06 -3.59
CA PRO A 187 11.54 15.62 -3.75
C PRO A 187 12.92 14.95 -3.83
N PRO A 188 13.10 13.78 -3.20
CA PRO A 188 14.37 13.08 -3.27
C PRO A 188 14.67 12.65 -4.72
N PRO A 189 15.95 12.53 -5.10
CA PRO A 189 16.32 11.89 -6.35
C PRO A 189 15.69 10.49 -6.49
N MET A 190 15.25 10.15 -7.71
CA MET A 190 14.52 8.90 -7.97
C MET A 190 15.25 7.63 -7.50
N PHE A 191 16.57 7.58 -7.62
CA PHE A 191 17.36 6.43 -7.19
C PHE A 191 17.28 6.19 -5.66
N ILE A 192 17.17 7.24 -4.84
CA ILE A 192 16.99 7.12 -3.39
C ILE A 192 15.58 6.60 -3.09
N ALA A 193 14.59 7.05 -3.85
CA ALA A 193 13.21 6.60 -3.71
C ALA A 193 12.98 5.15 -4.16
N LEU A 194 13.88 4.57 -4.98
CA LEU A 194 13.81 3.20 -5.47
C LEU A 194 14.42 2.15 -4.53
N VAL A 195 15.34 2.53 -3.64
CA VAL A 195 15.92 1.60 -2.65
C VAL A 195 14.84 0.96 -1.74
N PRO A 196 13.86 1.73 -1.21
CA PRO A 196 12.73 1.18 -0.48
C PRO A 196 11.90 0.13 -1.26
N SER A 197 11.75 0.30 -2.58
CA SER A 197 10.93 -0.61 -3.40
C SER A 197 11.55 -1.99 -3.59
N LEU A 198 12.88 -2.11 -3.63
CA LEU A 198 13.56 -3.40 -3.77
C LEU A 198 13.28 -4.35 -2.58
N LEU A 199 13.10 -3.81 -1.37
CA LEU A 199 12.71 -4.62 -0.21
C LEU A 199 11.25 -5.09 -0.31
N LEU A 200 10.39 -4.31 -0.95
CA LEU A 200 9.00 -4.69 -1.19
C LEU A 200 8.88 -5.76 -2.28
N GLU A 201 9.83 -5.82 -3.21
CA GLU A 201 9.90 -6.90 -4.21
C GLU A 201 10.05 -8.27 -3.55
N LEU A 202 10.68 -8.38 -2.37
CA LEU A 202 10.74 -9.64 -1.61
C LEU A 202 9.35 -10.10 -1.14
N PHE A 203 8.46 -9.17 -0.76
CA PHE A 203 7.08 -9.49 -0.43
C PHE A 203 6.26 -9.87 -1.67
N ILE A 204 6.53 -9.24 -2.81
CA ILE A 204 5.93 -9.59 -4.09
C ILE A 204 6.32 -11.02 -4.50
N VAL A 205 7.62 -11.34 -4.42
CA VAL A 205 8.12 -12.69 -4.69
C VAL A 205 7.50 -13.71 -3.74
N ALA A 206 7.46 -13.40 -2.44
CA ALA A 206 6.80 -14.28 -1.47
C ALA A 206 5.33 -14.53 -1.80
N GLY A 207 4.56 -13.49 -2.19
CA GLY A 207 3.16 -13.63 -2.57
C GLY A 207 2.91 -14.29 -3.94
N ILE A 208 3.92 -14.37 -4.81
CA ILE A 208 3.86 -15.10 -6.08
C ILE A 208 4.22 -16.58 -5.88
N VAL A 209 5.26 -16.85 -5.10
CA VAL A 209 5.81 -18.20 -4.88
C VAL A 209 4.90 -19.01 -3.96
N TYR A 210 4.46 -18.41 -2.84
CA TYR A 210 3.63 -19.06 -1.83
C TYR A 210 2.16 -18.64 -2.00
#